data_AF-A0A392TCB2-F1
#
_entry.id   AF-A0A392TCB2-F1
#
_cell.length_a   1.000
_cell.length_b   1.000
_cell.length_c   1.000
_cell.angle_alpha   90.00
_cell.angle_beta   90.00
_cell.angle_gamma   90.00
#
_symmetry.space_group_name_H-M   'P 1'
#
loop_
_entity.id
_entity.type
_entity.pdbx_description
1 polymer ?
#
loop_
_entity_poly.entity_id
_entity_poly.type
_entity_poly.pdbx_seq_one_letter_code
_entity_poly.pdbx_strand_id
1 'polypeptide(L)'
;LIAGFDGVEIHGANGYLLDQFLKDKVNGRDDEYGGSLENRCRFALDVVKAVVDEIGADKVGVRLSPFADYCGCGDSNPQALAIYMAQSLS
;
A
#
# COMPACT_ATOMS: atom_id res chain seq x y z
N LEU A 1 2.28 -13.84 17.51
CA LEU A 1 0.82 -13.71 17.22
C LEU A 1 0.05 -14.68 18.10
N ILE A 2 -1.04 -14.24 18.74
CA ILE A 2 -1.79 -15.04 19.74
C ILE A 2 -2.32 -16.37 19.16
N ALA A 3 -2.57 -16.43 17.85
CA ALA A 3 -3.10 -17.60 17.15
C ALA A 3 -2.05 -18.52 16.47
N GLY A 4 -0.74 -18.26 16.63
CA GLY A 4 0.31 -19.15 16.12
C GLY A 4 0.69 -19.00 14.64
N PHE A 5 0.27 -17.93 13.96
CA PHE A 5 0.72 -17.61 12.60
C PHE A 5 2.22 -17.25 12.55
N ASP A 6 2.90 -17.66 11.48
CA ASP A 6 4.31 -17.32 11.21
C ASP A 6 4.49 -15.84 10.86
N GLY A 7 3.46 -15.22 10.26
CA GLY A 7 3.46 -13.82 9.87
C GLY A 7 2.11 -13.37 9.32
N VAL A 8 2.07 -12.14 8.81
CA VAL A 8 0.88 -11.54 8.20
C VAL A 8 1.24 -10.95 6.84
N GLU A 9 0.26 -10.92 5.94
CA GLU A 9 0.33 -10.17 4.69
C GLU A 9 -0.61 -8.95 4.79
N ILE A 10 -0.07 -7.76 4.57
CA ILE A 10 -0.85 -6.53 4.41
C ILE A 10 -1.38 -6.47 2.98
N HIS A 11 -2.70 -6.46 2.84
CA HIS A 11 -3.35 -6.47 1.53
C HIS A 11 -3.45 -5.06 0.93
N GLY A 12 -2.41 -4.66 0.18
CA GLY A 12 -2.30 -3.40 -0.57
C GLY A 12 -2.65 -3.49 -2.06
N ALA A 13 -3.63 -4.31 -2.43
CA ALA A 13 -3.85 -4.73 -3.81
C ALA A 13 -5.34 -4.91 -4.15
N ASN A 14 -5.62 -5.15 -5.43
CA ASN A 14 -6.89 -5.57 -6.00
C ASN A 14 -8.09 -4.66 -5.66
N GLY A 15 -7.85 -3.36 -5.54
CA GLY A 15 -8.91 -2.37 -5.32
C GLY A 15 -9.48 -2.31 -3.91
N TYR A 16 -8.87 -2.99 -2.93
CA TYR A 16 -9.19 -2.78 -1.51
C TYR A 16 -8.62 -1.46 -0.98
N LEU A 17 -8.99 -1.10 0.26
CA LEU A 17 -8.76 0.24 0.83
C LEU A 17 -7.34 0.80 0.62
N LEU A 18 -6.30 0.01 0.90
CA LEU A 18 -4.93 0.47 0.70
C LEU A 18 -4.64 0.77 -0.78
N ASP A 19 -5.08 -0.08 -1.70
CA ASP A 19 -4.94 0.14 -3.15
C ASP A 19 -5.73 1.38 -3.63
N GLN A 20 -6.87 1.66 -2.99
CA GLN A 20 -7.67 2.87 -3.25
C GLN A 20 -6.92 4.15 -2.86
N PHE A 21 -6.12 4.12 -1.78
CA PHE A 21 -5.25 5.25 -1.42
C PHE A 21 -4.07 5.39 -2.38
N LEU A 22 -3.46 4.27 -2.81
CA LEU A 22 -2.28 4.28 -3.67
C LEU A 22 -2.52 4.90 -5.06
N LYS A 23 -3.75 4.84 -5.58
CA LYS A 23 -4.05 5.07 -7.00
C LYS A 23 -4.92 6.29 -7.29
N ASP A 24 -4.50 7.15 -8.21
CA ASP A 24 -5.15 8.46 -8.51
C ASP A 24 -6.55 8.38 -9.12
N LYS A 25 -6.93 7.28 -9.78
CA LYS A 25 -8.28 7.18 -10.33
C LYS A 25 -9.35 7.03 -9.24
N VAL A 26 -8.93 6.73 -8.01
CA VAL A 26 -9.81 6.61 -6.84
C VAL A 26 -9.47 7.66 -5.77
N ASN A 27 -8.19 7.85 -5.47
CA ASN A 27 -7.74 8.85 -4.49
C ASN A 27 -7.68 10.25 -5.10
N GLY A 28 -8.81 10.96 -5.03
CA GLY A 28 -8.93 12.38 -5.39
C GLY A 28 -8.74 13.35 -4.24
N ARG A 29 -8.08 12.95 -3.13
CA ARG A 29 -7.85 13.82 -1.96
C ARG A 29 -6.82 14.89 -2.26
N ASP A 30 -6.92 16.02 -1.57
CA ASP A 30 -6.03 17.18 -1.63
C ASP A 30 -5.26 17.43 -0.32
N ASP A 31 -5.30 16.48 0.61
CA ASP A 31 -4.58 16.52 1.89
C ASP A 31 -3.29 15.69 1.86
N GLU A 32 -2.70 15.49 3.04
CA GLU A 32 -1.44 14.77 3.24
C GLU A 32 -1.47 13.28 2.84
N TYR A 33 -2.65 12.76 2.49
CA TYR A 33 -2.87 11.39 2.01
C TYR A 33 -3.29 11.30 0.54
N GLY A 34 -3.25 12.40 -0.22
CA GLY A 34 -3.57 12.43 -1.65
C GLY A 34 -2.76 13.43 -2.46
N GLY A 35 -3.11 13.56 -3.74
CA GLY A 35 -2.40 14.40 -4.70
C GLY A 35 -1.09 13.77 -5.17
N SER A 36 0.00 13.97 -4.42
CA SER A 36 1.33 13.49 -4.84
C SER A 36 1.48 11.97 -4.65
N LEU A 37 2.44 11.38 -5.38
CA LEU A 37 2.74 9.95 -5.25
C LEU A 37 3.09 9.58 -3.80
N GLU A 38 3.92 10.41 -3.16
CA GLU A 38 4.36 10.22 -1.78
C GLU A 38 3.19 10.24 -0.80
N ASN A 39 2.28 11.21 -0.95
CA ASN A 39 1.11 11.34 -0.08
C ASN A 39 0.13 10.17 -0.25
N ARG A 40 -0.13 9.74 -1.48
CA ARG A 40 -0.97 8.55 -1.75
C ARG A 40 -0.39 7.28 -1.13
N CYS A 41 0.94 7.14 -1.14
CA CYS A 41 1.64 6.00 -0.53
C CYS A 41 1.70 6.07 1.00
N ARG A 42 1.54 7.25 1.60
CA ARG A 42 1.71 7.51 3.03
C ARG A 42 0.86 6.57 3.89
N PHE A 43 -0.43 6.45 3.61
CA PHE A 43 -1.32 5.63 4.43
C PHE A 43 -0.90 4.14 4.45
N ALA A 44 -0.52 3.58 3.29
CA ALA A 44 -0.04 2.21 3.22
C ALA A 44 1.27 2.02 4.00
N LEU A 45 2.19 2.98 3.91
CA LEU A 45 3.45 2.93 4.64
C LEU A 45 3.28 3.12 6.16
N ASP A 46 2.32 3.96 6.59
CA ASP A 46 1.96 4.12 8.00
C ASP A 46 1.41 2.81 8.58
N VAL A 47 0.56 2.10 7.82
CA VAL A 47 0.06 0.77 8.21
C VAL A 47 1.18 -0.25 8.27
N VAL A 48 2.06 -0.30 7.27
CA VAL A 48 3.24 -1.19 7.28
C VAL A 48 4.09 -0.91 8.52
N LYS A 49 4.41 0.35 8.78
CA LYS A 49 5.19 0.76 9.95
C LYS A 49 4.54 0.30 11.25
N ALA A 50 3.25 0.56 11.44
CA ALA A 50 2.55 0.18 12.65
C ALA A 50 2.55 -1.35 12.89
N VAL A 51 2.37 -2.14 11.83
CA VAL A 51 2.39 -3.61 11.93
C VAL A 51 3.81 -4.11 12.18
N VAL A 52 4.82 -3.56 11.50
CA VAL A 52 6.24 -3.88 11.73
C VAL A 52 6.66 -3.56 13.16
N ASP A 53 6.27 -2.39 13.68
CA ASP A 53 6.58 -1.96 15.05
C ASP A 53 5.96 -2.93 16.10
N GLU A 54 4.85 -3.60 15.78
CA GLU A 54 4.17 -4.56 16.66
C GLU A 54 4.75 -5.99 16.59
N ILE A 55 5.05 -6.52 15.39
CA ILE A 55 5.39 -7.95 15.23
C ILE A 55 6.77 -8.25 14.63
N GLY A 56 7.50 -7.22 14.20
CA GLY A 56 8.80 -7.32 13.54
C GLY A 56 8.69 -7.50 12.01
N ALA A 57 9.60 -6.85 11.28
CA ALA A 57 9.60 -6.85 9.81
C ALA A 57 9.81 -8.24 9.19
N ASP A 58 10.50 -9.15 9.89
CA ASP A 58 10.70 -10.54 9.49
C ASP A 58 9.40 -11.33 9.33
N LYS A 59 8.27 -10.81 9.86
CA LYS A 59 6.96 -11.47 9.84
C LYS A 59 5.90 -10.71 9.03
N VAL A 60 6.31 -9.70 8.26
CA VAL A 60 5.39 -8.83 7.53
C VAL A 60 5.67 -8.91 6.03
N GLY A 61 4.67 -9.36 5.27
CA GLY A 61 4.63 -9.23 3.83
C GLY A 61 3.67 -8.12 3.39
N VAL A 62 3.90 -7.54 2.21
CA VAL A 62 2.98 -6.58 1.59
C VAL A 62 2.65 -7.07 0.18
N ARG A 63 1.35 -7.17 -0.12
CA ARG A 63 0.87 -7.52 -1.46
C ARG A 63 0.44 -6.29 -2.22
N LEU A 64 0.95 -6.13 -3.44
CA LEU A 64 0.68 -5.00 -4.33
C LEU A 64 0.19 -5.49 -5.70
N SER A 65 -0.62 -4.68 -6.37
CA SER A 65 -1.03 -4.90 -7.78
C SER A 65 -1.03 -3.60 -8.58
N PRO A 66 0.14 -2.97 -8.82
CA PRO A 66 0.21 -1.61 -9.37
C PRO A 66 -0.44 -1.48 -10.75
N PHE A 67 -0.29 -2.51 -11.59
CA PHE A 67 -0.78 -2.54 -12.97
C PHE A 67 -2.22 -3.02 -13.12
N ALA A 68 -2.84 -3.53 -12.06
CA ALA A 68 -4.22 -4.01 -12.10
C ALA A 68 -5.20 -2.86 -11.86
N ASP A 69 -6.35 -2.89 -12.52
CA ASP A 69 -7.42 -1.88 -12.43
C ASP A 69 -8.74 -2.48 -11.93
N TYR A 70 -8.67 -3.59 -11.17
CA TYR A 70 -9.83 -4.23 -10.55
C TYR A 70 -10.69 -3.21 -9.79
N CYS A 71 -12.02 -3.38 -9.90
CA CYS A 71 -13.01 -2.51 -9.27
C CYS A 71 -12.87 -1.01 -9.65
N GLY A 72 -12.29 -0.70 -10.81
CA GLY A 72 -12.04 0.68 -11.26
C GLY A 72 -10.85 1.34 -10.56
N CYS A 73 -10.07 0.59 -9.79
CA CYS A 73 -8.94 1.08 -9.01
C CYS A 73 -7.63 1.04 -9.83
N GLY A 74 -7.52 1.97 -10.78
CA GLY A 74 -6.34 2.11 -11.64
C GLY A 74 -5.48 3.34 -11.30
N ASP A 75 -4.24 3.35 -11.77
CA ASP A 75 -3.28 4.46 -11.59
C ASP A 75 -2.89 5.07 -12.94
N SER A 76 -2.58 6.37 -12.98
CA SER A 76 -2.10 7.04 -14.19
C SER A 76 -0.65 6.72 -14.54
N ASN A 77 0.17 6.33 -13.57
CA ASN A 77 1.57 5.94 -13.75
C ASN A 77 1.94 4.74 -12.84
N PRO A 78 1.42 3.53 -13.16
CA PRO A 78 1.58 2.35 -12.30
C PRO A 78 3.05 1.91 -12.14
N GLN A 79 3.93 2.27 -13.08
CA GLN A 79 5.36 1.99 -12.98
C GLN A 79 6.03 2.85 -11.89
N ALA A 80 5.73 4.14 -11.84
CA ALA A 80 6.26 5.02 -10.78
C ALA A 80 5.76 4.57 -9.40
N LEU A 81 4.47 4.22 -9.30
CA LEU A 81 3.88 3.67 -8.07
C LEU A 81 4.58 2.37 -7.63
N ALA A 82 4.80 1.43 -8.56
CA ALA A 82 5.47 0.17 -8.27
C ALA A 82 6.90 0.38 -7.74
N ILE A 83 7.68 1.24 -8.40
CA ILE A 83 9.07 1.52 -8.02
C ILE A 83 9.12 2.21 -6.67
N TYR A 84 8.29 3.23 -6.45
CA TYR A 84 8.26 3.97 -5.18
C TYR A 84 7.92 3.06 -4.00
N MET A 85 6.90 2.21 -4.13
CA MET A 85 6.53 1.28 -3.07
C MET A 85 7.61 0.23 -2.83
N ALA A 86 8.22 -0.33 -3.89
CA ALA A 86 9.31 -1.29 -3.73
C ALA A 86 10.53 -0.69 -3.00
N GLN A 87 10.90 0.55 -3.34
CA GLN A 87 12.00 1.27 -2.68
C GLN A 87 11.67 1.61 -1.22
N SER A 88 10.42 1.98 -0.93
CA SER A 88 9.97 2.34 0.42
C SER A 88 9.86 1.14 1.36
N LEU A 89 9.79 -0.07 0.82
CA LEU A 89 9.66 -1.34 1.56
C LEU A 89 10.97 -2.13 1.65
N SER A 90 12.07 -1.59 1.10
CA SER A 90 13.42 -2.18 1.16
C SER A 90 14.18 -1.73 2.41
#